data_AF-A0A2D4GIC6-F1
#
_entry.id   AF-A0A2D4GIC6-F1
#
_cell.length_a   1.000
_cell.length_b   1.000
_cell.length_c   1.000
_cell.angle_alpha   90.00
_cell.angle_beta   90.00
_cell.angle_gamma   90.00
#
_symmetry.space_group_name_H-M   'P 1'
#
loop_
_entity.id
_entity.type
_entity.pdbx_description
1 polymer ?
#
loop_
_entity_poly.entity_id
_entity_poly.type
_entity_poly.pdbx_seq_one_letter_code
_entity_poly.pdbx_strand_id
1 'polypeptide(L)'
;MVQGNECKTIRWSFLESLEPPRVVHVRCPTLLNENILYGQVTVRIHIRQILAIYDQFGRLMYGSEQTPKDVLEYVVFERHLLHRTGQWRLHDKIVPSWAPPKDPLIKTIMIPGPTQTTWEA
;
A
#
# COMPACT_ATOMS: atom_id res chain seq x y z
N MET A 1 -6.92 3.24 -1.53
CA MET A 1 -6.04 3.99 -2.47
C MET A 1 -6.55 5.39 -2.78
N VAL A 2 -7.87 5.61 -2.93
CA VAL A 2 -8.44 6.93 -3.28
C VAL A 2 -8.57 7.87 -2.09
N GLN A 3 -9.06 7.36 -0.95
CA GLN A 3 -9.24 8.15 0.27
C GLN A 3 -7.91 8.78 0.74
N GLY A 4 -7.91 10.10 0.93
CA GLY A 4 -6.73 10.89 1.33
C GLY A 4 -5.87 11.42 0.17
N ASN A 5 -6.14 10.97 -1.06
CA ASN A 5 -5.42 11.37 -2.28
C ASN A 5 -6.29 12.17 -3.26
N GLU A 6 -7.54 12.48 -2.91
CA GLU A 6 -8.53 13.09 -3.81
C GLU A 6 -8.09 14.46 -4.35
N CYS A 7 -7.42 15.26 -3.52
CA CYS A 7 -6.89 16.58 -3.90
C CYS A 7 -5.36 16.57 -4.10
N LYS A 8 -4.79 15.41 -4.44
CA LYS A 8 -3.33 15.25 -4.64
C LYS A 8 -3.06 14.76 -6.04
N THR A 9 -1.97 15.23 -6.64
CA THR A 9 -1.48 14.68 -7.90
C THR A 9 -0.40 13.66 -7.60
N ILE A 10 -0.62 12.41 -8.02
CA ILE A 10 0.34 11.32 -7.86
C ILE A 10 0.99 11.06 -9.22
N ARG A 11 2.32 11.17 -9.27
CA ARG A 11 3.13 10.69 -10.38
C ARG A 11 3.87 9.45 -9.92
N TRP A 12 3.50 8.31 -10.49
CA TRP A 12 4.13 7.03 -10.23
C TRP A 12 4.58 6.42 -11.55
N SER A 13 5.81 5.93 -11.58
CA SER A 13 6.32 5.17 -12.72
C SER A 13 7.00 3.89 -12.26
N PHE A 14 6.70 2.84 -13.01
CA PHE A 14 7.43 1.59 -12.95
C PHE A 14 8.67 1.71 -13.85
N LEU A 15 9.84 1.37 -13.31
CA LEU A 15 11.08 1.35 -14.09
C LEU A 15 11.43 -0.08 -14.50
N GLU A 16 11.75 -0.92 -13.52
CA GLU A 16 12.20 -2.28 -13.78
C GLU A 16 11.85 -3.22 -12.62
N SER A 17 11.81 -4.52 -12.93
CA SER A 17 11.66 -5.58 -11.94
C SER A 17 13.06 -6.06 -11.56
N LEU A 18 13.48 -5.84 -10.31
CA LEU A 18 14.80 -6.26 -9.82
C LEU A 18 14.86 -7.78 -9.68
N GLU A 19 13.76 -8.37 -9.22
CA GLU A 19 13.54 -9.82 -9.21
C GLU A 19 12.19 -10.14 -9.87
N PRO A 20 12.03 -11.35 -10.45
CA PRO A 20 10.72 -11.79 -10.92
C PRO A 20 9.78 -11.98 -9.72
N PRO A 21 8.49 -11.61 -9.85
CA PRO A 21 7.51 -11.76 -8.78
C PRO A 21 7.32 -13.25 -8.43
N ARG A 22 7.28 -13.57 -7.13
CA ARG A 22 7.16 -14.94 -6.64
C ARG A 22 5.91 -15.11 -5.79
N VAL A 23 5.17 -16.20 -6.03
CA VAL A 23 4.08 -16.59 -5.14
C VAL A 23 4.69 -17.10 -3.84
N VAL A 24 4.35 -16.45 -2.73
CA VAL A 24 4.85 -16.81 -1.40
C VAL A 24 3.88 -17.75 -0.72
N HIS A 25 2.59 -17.44 -0.81
CA HIS A 25 1.57 -18.16 -0.07
C HIS A 25 0.24 -18.13 -0.78
N VAL A 26 -0.51 -19.23 -0.68
CA VAL A 26 -1.86 -19.37 -1.20
C VAL A 26 -2.75 -19.85 -0.06
N ARG A 27 -3.83 -19.11 0.19
CA ARG A 27 -4.85 -19.47 1.17
C ARG A 27 -6.20 -19.55 0.49
N CYS A 28 -7.06 -20.40 1.04
CA CYS A 28 -8.47 -20.43 0.73
C CYS A 28 -9.22 -20.38 2.06
N PRO A 29 -9.57 -19.18 2.56
CA PRO A 29 -10.39 -19.10 3.76
C PRO A 29 -11.77 -19.71 3.48
N THR A 30 -12.07 -20.82 4.14
CA THR A 30 -13.42 -21.37 4.17
C THR A 30 -14.23 -20.57 5.18
N LEU A 31 -15.17 -19.77 4.71
CA LEU A 31 -16.16 -19.15 5.57
C LEU A 31 -17.19 -20.20 6.01
N LEU A 32 -17.86 -19.97 7.14
CA LEU A 32 -18.93 -20.83 7.67
C LEU A 32 -20.07 -21.08 6.66
N ASN A 33 -20.19 -20.24 5.63
CA ASN A 33 -21.10 -20.42 4.52
C ASN A 33 -20.36 -21.09 3.35
N GLU A 34 -20.65 -22.37 3.10
CA GLU A 34 -20.06 -23.19 2.01
C GLU A 34 -20.25 -22.60 0.61
N ASN A 35 -21.18 -21.65 0.45
CA ASN A 35 -21.51 -20.98 -0.81
C ASN A 35 -20.65 -19.74 -1.13
N ILE A 36 -19.65 -19.40 -0.30
CA ILE A 36 -18.78 -18.25 -0.54
C ILE A 36 -17.32 -18.68 -0.32
N LEU A 37 -16.61 -18.93 -1.41
CA LEU A 37 -15.23 -19.37 -1.40
C LEU A 37 -14.32 -18.32 -2.05
N TYR A 38 -13.37 -17.81 -1.29
CA TYR A 38 -12.35 -16.89 -1.78
C TYR A 38 -10.98 -17.58 -1.84
N GLY A 39 -10.27 -17.39 -2.94
CA GLY A 39 -8.86 -17.73 -3.07
C GLY A 39 -8.02 -16.49 -2.88
N GLN A 40 -7.06 -16.54 -1.96
CA GLN A 40 -6.11 -15.47 -1.69
C GLN A 40 -4.71 -15.92 -2.04
N VAL A 41 -3.98 -15.10 -2.80
CA VAL A 41 -2.62 -15.37 -3.24
C VAL A 41 -1.74 -14.20 -2.86
N THR A 42 -0.74 -14.45 -2.03
CA THR A 42 0.27 -13.47 -1.65
C THR A 42 1.47 -13.59 -2.58
N VAL A 43 1.81 -12.49 -3.24
CA VAL A 43 2.92 -12.38 -4.19
C VAL A 43 3.95 -11.41 -3.64
N ARG A 44 5.22 -11.84 -3.59
CA ARG A 44 6.38 -10.99 -3.32
C ARG A 44 6.78 -10.30 -4.61
N ILE A 45 6.81 -8.98 -4.58
CA ILE A 45 7.18 -8.10 -5.69
C ILE A 45 8.41 -7.29 -5.25
N HIS A 46 9.47 -7.32 -6.06
CA HIS A 46 10.69 -6.54 -5.83
C HIS A 46 10.98 -5.71 -7.08
N ILE A 47 10.64 -4.43 -7.01
CA ILE A 47 10.66 -3.52 -8.17
C ILE A 47 11.42 -2.25 -7.85
N ARG A 48 11.89 -1.59 -8.90
CA ARG A 48 12.40 -0.22 -8.84
C ARG A 48 11.31 0.71 -9.38
N GLN A 49 10.95 1.71 -8.58
CA GLN A 49 9.87 2.65 -8.89
C GLN A 49 10.26 4.09 -8.58
N ILE A 50 9.62 5.04 -9.25
CA ILE A 50 9.67 6.47 -8.91
C ILE A 50 8.28 6.88 -8.42
N LEU A 51 8.25 7.63 -7.33
CA LEU A 51 7.01 8.16 -6.76
C LEU A 51 7.22 9.62 -6.35
N ALA A 52 6.39 10.49 -6.89
CA ALA A 52 6.28 11.89 -6.50
C ALA A 52 4.80 12.22 -6.23
N ILE A 53 4.53 12.77 -5.05
CA ILE A 53 3.18 13.21 -4.66
C ILE A 53 3.20 14.72 -4.49
N TYR A 54 2.27 15.39 -5.17
CA TYR A 54 2.08 16.82 -5.12
C TYR A 54 0.80 17.18 -4.35
N ASP A 55 0.86 18.30 -3.66
CA ASP A 55 -0.30 18.94 -3.01
C ASP A 55 -1.28 19.50 -4.07
N GLN A 56 -2.45 19.95 -3.64
CA GLN A 56 -3.46 20.60 -4.49
C GLN A 56 -2.91 21.83 -5.23
N PHE A 57 -1.86 22.46 -4.69
CA PHE A 57 -1.17 23.62 -5.29
C PHE A 57 0.03 23.25 -6.16
N GLY A 58 0.27 21.96 -6.44
CA GLY A 58 1.39 21.50 -7.26
C GLY A 58 2.76 21.53 -6.56
N ARG A 59 2.81 21.73 -5.24
CA ARG A 59 4.05 21.66 -4.46
C ARG A 59 4.39 20.20 -4.13
N LEU A 60 5.67 19.82 -4.23
CA LEU A 60 6.12 18.47 -3.88
C LEU A 60 5.91 18.22 -2.37
N MET A 61 5.20 17.15 -2.04
CA MET A 61 4.92 16.73 -0.66
C MET A 61 5.77 15.54 -0.21
N TYR A 62 5.97 14.58 -1.11
CA TYR A 62 6.61 13.30 -0.81
C TYR A 62 7.33 12.74 -2.02
N GLY A 63 8.48 12.11 -1.78
CA GLY A 63 9.26 11.43 -2.80
C GLY A 63 10.05 12.39 -3.71
N SER A 64 10.36 11.93 -4.91
CA SER A 64 11.12 12.65 -5.93
C SER A 64 10.71 12.12 -7.31
N GLU A 65 10.75 12.97 -8.33
CA GLU A 65 10.43 12.58 -9.71
C GLU A 65 11.64 11.99 -10.46
N GLN A 66 12.85 12.18 -9.94
CA GLN A 66 14.09 11.77 -10.59
C GLN A 66 14.74 10.57 -9.90
N THR A 67 14.61 10.47 -8.58
CA THR A 67 15.32 9.46 -7.80
C THR A 67 14.52 8.16 -7.74
N PRO A 68 14.99 7.08 -8.40
CA PRO A 68 14.35 5.77 -8.28
C PRO A 68 14.59 5.17 -6.90
N LYS A 69 13.64 4.36 -6.43
CA LYS A 69 13.75 3.61 -5.18
C LYS A 69 13.40 2.15 -5.38
N ASP A 70 14.19 1.32 -4.70
CA ASP A 70 14.01 -0.12 -4.67
C ASP A 70 12.99 -0.44 -3.58
N VAL A 71 11.95 -1.18 -3.96
CA VAL A 71 10.78 -1.39 -3.12
C VAL A 71 10.40 -2.86 -3.14
N LEU A 72 10.37 -3.45 -1.94
CA LEU A 72 9.97 -4.82 -1.70
C LEU A 72 8.60 -4.86 -1.02
N GLU A 73 7.62 -5.47 -1.70
CA GLU A 73 6.23 -5.50 -1.24
C GLU A 73 5.64 -6.90 -1.33
N TYR A 74 4.73 -7.20 -0.40
CA TYR A 74 3.93 -8.42 -0.41
C TYR A 74 2.49 -8.03 -0.71
N VAL A 75 2.07 -8.26 -1.94
CA VAL A 75 0.74 -7.89 -2.43
C VAL A 75 -0.17 -9.11 -2.39
N VAL A 76 -1.37 -8.95 -1.84
CA VAL A 76 -2.39 -9.98 -1.74
C VAL A 76 -3.40 -9.77 -2.85
N PHE A 77 -3.56 -10.78 -3.69
CA PHE A 77 -4.63 -10.87 -4.67
C PHE A 77 -5.74 -11.76 -4.13
N GLU A 78 -6.99 -11.41 -4.41
CA GLU A 78 -8.15 -12.19 -4.05
C GLU A 78 -9.03 -12.43 -5.27
N ARG A 79 -9.63 -13.62 -5.32
CA ARG A 79 -10.64 -13.99 -6.30
C ARG A 79 -11.76 -14.78 -5.63
N HIS A 80 -13.01 -14.44 -5.95
CA HIS A 80 -14.15 -15.28 -5.62
C HIS A 80 -14.18 -16.49 -6.57
N LEU A 81 -14.00 -17.70 -6.02
CA LEU A 81 -13.78 -18.91 -6.82
C LEU A 81 -15.08 -19.47 -7.41
N LEU A 82 -16.21 -19.33 -6.71
CA LEU A 82 -17.51 -19.85 -7.15
C LEU A 82 -18.13 -19.03 -8.29
N HIS A 83 -17.70 -17.78 -8.46
CA HIS A 83 -18.18 -16.95 -9.55
C HIS A 83 -17.40 -17.26 -10.84
N ARG A 84 -18.11 -17.72 -11.89
CA ARG A 84 -17.49 -18.10 -13.17
C ARG A 84 -16.68 -16.97 -13.81
N THR A 85 -17.14 -15.73 -13.68
CA THR A 85 -16.49 -14.52 -14.19
C THR A 85 -15.63 -13.81 -13.15
N GLY A 86 -15.35 -14.45 -12.01
CA GLY A 86 -14.46 -13.90 -10.99
C GLY A 86 -13.08 -13.58 -11.57
N GLN A 87 -12.58 -12.38 -11.33
CA GLN A 87 -11.24 -11.97 -11.72
C GLN A 87 -10.37 -11.82 -10.48
N TRP A 88 -9.06 -12.01 -10.63
CA TRP A 88 -8.10 -11.68 -9.59
C TRP A 88 -8.05 -10.17 -9.42
N ARG A 89 -8.24 -9.71 -8.19
CA ARG A 89 -8.20 -8.29 -7.83
C ARG A 89 -7.19 -8.08 -6.72
N LEU A 90 -6.54 -6.92 -6.73
CA LEU A 90 -5.69 -6.50 -5.62
C LEU A 90 -6.57 -6.31 -4.38
N HIS A 91 -6.26 -7.01 -3.30
CA HIS A 91 -7.03 -7.01 -2.06
C HIS A 91 -6.32 -6.19 -0.98
N ASP A 92 -5.07 -6.55 -0.67
CA ASP A 92 -4.33 -5.91 0.42
C ASP A 92 -2.81 -5.93 0.19
N LYS A 93 -2.08 -5.21 1.04
CA LYS A 93 -0.62 -5.14 1.05
C LYS A 93 -0.10 -5.42 2.46
N ILE A 94 0.73 -6.45 2.58
CA ILE A 94 1.36 -6.81 3.85
C ILE A 94 2.64 -5.99 4.01
N VAL A 95 2.74 -5.27 5.14
CA VAL A 95 3.96 -4.57 5.56
C VAL A 95 4.59 -5.37 6.70
N PRO A 96 5.75 -6.03 6.48
CA PRO A 96 6.38 -6.78 7.55
C PRO A 96 6.92 -5.84 8.63
N SER A 97 6.99 -6.32 9.88
CA SER A 97 7.48 -5.53 11.02
C SER A 97 8.95 -5.11 10.90
N TRP A 98 9.75 -5.89 10.17
CA TRP A 98 11.15 -5.61 9.88
C TRP A 98 11.36 -4.71 8.65
N ALA A 99 10.29 -4.31 7.95
CA ALA A 99 10.40 -3.41 6.81
C ALA A 99 11.07 -2.10 7.24
N PRO A 100 11.95 -1.53 6.40
CA PRO A 100 12.49 -0.21 6.68
C PRO A 100 11.35 0.81 6.78
N PRO A 101 11.50 1.84 7.63
CA PRO A 101 10.52 2.91 7.71
C PRO A 101 10.41 3.62 6.36
N LYS A 102 9.22 4.17 6.08
CA LYS A 102 8.99 5.00 4.90
C LYS A 102 9.83 6.28 5.00
N ASP A 103 10.08 6.89 3.86
CA ASP A 103 10.77 8.17 3.84
C ASP A 103 10.01 9.22 4.65
N PRO A 104 10.72 10.17 5.28
CA PRO A 104 10.06 11.26 5.96
C PRO A 104 9.33 12.17 4.95
N LEU A 105 8.29 12.83 5.44
CA LEU A 105 7.67 13.93 4.72
C LEU A 105 8.60 15.14 4.69
N ILE A 106 8.51 15.95 3.63
CA ILE A 106 9.30 17.19 3.53
C ILE A 106 8.85 18.21 4.60
N LYS A 107 7.57 18.19 4.98
CA LYS A 107 7.00 19.10 5.98
C LYS A 107 7.26 18.61 7.40
N THR A 108 7.46 19.55 8.32
CA THR A 108 7.43 19.30 9.77
C THR A 108 5.99 19.15 10.26
N ILE A 109 5.79 18.30 11.26
CA ILE A 109 4.48 18.07 11.89
C ILE A 109 4.62 18.38 13.38
N MET A 110 3.65 19.10 13.94
CA MET A 110 3.50 19.29 15.38
C MET A 110 2.44 18.33 15.90
N ILE A 111 2.76 17.59 16.96
CA ILE A 111 1.85 16.68 17.65
C ILE A 111 1.39 17.39 18.92
N PRO A 112 0.11 17.78 19.04
CA PRO A 112 -0.37 18.47 20.23
C PRO A 112 -0.33 17.53 21.45
N GLY A 113 0.08 18.07 22.59
CA GLY A 113 0.03 17.35 23.87
C GLY A 113 -1.41 17.18 24.38
N PRO A 114 -1.62 16.43 25.47
CA PRO A 114 -2.94 16.25 26.06
C PRO A 114 -3.49 17.61 26.51
N THR A 115 -4.74 17.91 26.12
CA THR A 115 -5.46 19.07 26.61
C THR A 115 -5.81 18.83 28.08
N GLN A 116 -5.20 19.60 28.99
CA GLN A 116 -5.55 19.52 30.41
C GLN A 116 -6.97 20.05 30.62
N THR A 117 -7.84 19.19 31.17
CA THR A 117 -9.16 19.61 31.62
C THR A 117 -9.05 20.23 33.01
N THR A 118 -9.84 21.26 33.30
CA THR A 118 -9.75 22.09 34.52
C THR A 118 -9.94 21.37 35.85
N TRP A 119 -10.25 20.07 35.85
CA TRP A 119 -10.59 19.28 37.04
C TRP A 119 -9.53 18.22 37.39
N GLU A 120 -8.44 18.14 36.64
CA GLU A 120 -7.35 17.15 36.82
C GLU A 120 -6.07 17.79 37.39
N ALA A 121 -6.17 18.95 38.05
CA ALA A 121 -5.07 19.66 38.72
C ALA A 121 -5.19 19.62 40.25
#